data_AF-A0A2S7QBA7-F1
#
_entry.id   AF-A0A2S7QBA7-F1
#
_cell.length_a   1.000
_cell.length_b   1.000
_cell.length_c   1.000
_cell.angle_alpha   90.00
_cell.angle_beta   90.00
_cell.angle_gamma   90.00
#
_symmetry.space_group_name_H-M   'P 1'
#
loop_
_entity.id
_entity.type
_entity.pdbx_description
1 polymer ?
#
loop_
_entity_poly.entity_id
_entity_poly.type
_entity_poly.pdbx_seq_one_letter_code
_entity_poly.pdbx_strand_id
1 'polypeptide(L)'
;MPPQHGETNPAILSQWEKDLKDVHLLYDYDAKDKNGNPEKWRYEMYFAHPTLIIYAIHGGPMSNRHNYQRCSYQCLRAGELWQVNWLEETGTICSLVYDIPQGKISTLLAFSQGHWEQAEQAHGDKRNVEDFERWRGLARIGSQTDRVLLNEQAEVVEVSRGRGGLGWVEEGVETM
;
A
#
# COMPACT_ATOMS: atom_id res chain seq x y z
N MET A 1 -4.52 -22.64 18.88
CA MET A 1 -4.60 -21.35 18.16
C MET A 1 -4.95 -21.67 16.72
N PRO A 2 -5.89 -20.95 16.08
CA PRO A 2 -6.13 -21.14 14.65
C PRO A 2 -4.83 -20.84 13.87
N PRO A 3 -4.60 -21.52 12.73
CA PRO A 3 -3.45 -21.26 11.88
C PRO A 3 -3.39 -19.78 11.48
N GLN A 4 -2.18 -19.23 11.54
CA GLN A 4 -1.88 -17.86 11.14
C GLN A 4 -1.84 -17.84 9.60
N HIS A 5 -2.93 -17.38 8.98
CA HIS A 5 -3.02 -17.19 7.53
C HIS A 5 -2.65 -15.75 7.18
N GLY A 6 -2.01 -15.53 6.03
CA GLY A 6 -1.62 -14.20 5.57
C GLY A 6 -0.16 -13.82 5.84
N GLU A 7 0.75 -14.79 5.86
CA GLU A 7 2.20 -14.58 5.95
C GLU A 7 2.89 -14.89 4.61
N THR A 8 4.04 -14.25 4.37
CA THR A 8 4.90 -14.57 3.23
C THR A 8 5.49 -15.97 3.38
N ASN A 9 5.28 -16.85 2.41
CA ASN A 9 5.82 -18.21 2.45
C ASN A 9 7.37 -18.17 2.42
N PRO A 10 8.09 -18.78 3.37
CA PRO A 10 9.55 -18.80 3.38
C PRO A 10 10.18 -19.32 2.07
N ALA A 11 9.48 -20.20 1.35
CA ALA A 11 9.96 -20.77 0.09
C ALA A 11 10.09 -19.75 -1.06
N ILE A 12 9.43 -18.60 -0.98
CA ILE A 12 9.50 -17.55 -2.03
C ILE A 12 10.50 -16.44 -1.69
N LEU A 13 11.17 -16.48 -0.53
CA LEU A 13 12.04 -15.39 -0.08
C LEU A 13 13.24 -15.16 -1.00
N SER A 14 13.89 -16.22 -1.50
CA SER A 14 15.00 -16.07 -2.44
C SER A 14 14.57 -15.39 -3.74
N GLN A 15 13.32 -15.63 -4.17
CA GLN A 15 12.75 -15.00 -5.37
C GLN A 15 12.34 -13.56 -5.08
N TRP A 16 11.81 -13.28 -3.89
CA TRP A 16 11.50 -11.92 -3.44
C TRP A 16 12.76 -11.04 -3.37
N GLU A 17 13.87 -11.58 -2.86
CA GLU A 17 15.15 -10.87 -2.80
C GLU A 17 15.67 -10.48 -4.18
N LYS A 18 15.45 -11.35 -5.17
CA LYS A 18 15.86 -11.09 -6.54
C LYS A 18 14.99 -10.04 -7.21
N ASP A 19 13.67 -10.17 -7.05
CA ASP A 19 12.71 -9.42 -7.86
C ASP A 19 12.29 -8.09 -7.22
N LEU A 20 12.10 -8.06 -5.90
CA LEU A 20 11.45 -6.95 -5.19
C LEU A 20 12.35 -6.25 -4.19
N LYS A 21 13.34 -6.92 -3.58
CA LYS A 21 14.18 -6.27 -2.58
C LYS A 21 14.81 -5.01 -3.13
N ASP A 22 14.67 -3.94 -2.35
CA ASP A 22 15.12 -2.60 -2.65
C ASP A 22 14.47 -1.95 -3.88
N VAL A 23 13.44 -2.56 -4.49
CA VAL A 23 12.72 -1.93 -5.60
C VAL A 23 11.90 -0.77 -5.06
N HIS A 24 12.02 0.36 -5.74
CA HIS A 24 11.27 1.58 -5.48
C HIS A 24 10.51 1.98 -6.74
N LEU A 25 9.23 2.29 -6.56
CA LEU A 25 8.29 2.56 -7.64
C LEU A 25 7.64 3.92 -7.43
N LEU A 26 7.54 4.69 -8.51
CA LEU A 26 6.52 5.74 -8.65
C LEU A 26 5.50 5.28 -9.69
N TYR A 27 4.22 5.45 -9.37
CA TYR A 27 3.13 5.01 -10.23
C TYR A 27 1.93 5.93 -10.15
N ASP A 28 1.23 6.08 -11.26
CA ASP A 28 0.09 6.99 -11.40
C ASP A 28 -1.18 6.20 -11.71
N TYR A 29 -2.15 6.23 -10.80
CA TYR A 29 -3.48 5.67 -11.05
C TYR A 29 -4.24 6.45 -12.12
N ASP A 30 -5.02 5.72 -12.92
CA ASP A 30 -6.01 6.27 -13.85
C ASP A 30 -7.32 6.63 -13.14
N ALA A 31 -7.26 7.66 -12.28
CA ALA A 31 -8.40 8.08 -11.47
C ALA A 31 -9.31 9.10 -12.21
N LYS A 32 -10.44 9.42 -11.57
CA LYS A 32 -11.36 10.46 -12.03
C LYS A 32 -11.71 11.41 -10.89
N ASP A 33 -11.81 12.69 -11.20
CA ASP A 33 -12.32 13.69 -10.26
C ASP A 33 -13.84 13.50 -10.02
N LYS A 34 -14.39 14.31 -9.11
CA LYS A 34 -15.84 14.32 -8.79
C LYS A 34 -16.75 14.62 -9.98
N ASN A 35 -16.22 15.21 -11.07
CA ASN A 35 -16.94 15.54 -12.29
C ASN A 35 -16.71 14.48 -13.39
N GLY A 36 -15.90 13.45 -13.13
CA GLY A 36 -15.54 12.41 -14.09
C GLY A 36 -14.37 12.76 -15.01
N ASN A 37 -13.69 13.90 -14.80
CA ASN A 37 -12.50 14.25 -15.58
C ASN A 37 -11.31 13.36 -15.18
N PRO A 38 -10.44 12.97 -16.13
CA PRO A 38 -9.24 12.22 -15.82
C PRO A 38 -8.36 12.96 -14.80
N GLU A 39 -7.94 12.24 -13.77
CA GLU A 39 -7.00 12.71 -12.76
C GLU A 39 -5.91 11.65 -12.58
N LYS A 40 -4.68 12.08 -12.29
CA LYS A 40 -3.58 11.18 -11.96
C LYS A 40 -3.30 11.25 -10.47
N TRP A 41 -3.46 10.13 -9.78
CA TRP A 41 -3.05 10.02 -8.39
C TRP A 41 -1.70 9.33 -8.34
N ARG A 42 -0.66 10.11 -8.05
CA ARG A 42 0.70 9.62 -7.92
C ARG A 42 0.93 8.98 -6.55
N TYR A 43 1.48 7.78 -6.55
CA TYR A 43 1.85 7.01 -5.37
C TYR A 43 3.32 6.58 -5.49
N GLU A 44 3.93 6.33 -4.34
CA GLU A 44 5.32 5.90 -4.19
C GLU A 44 5.39 4.69 -3.28
N MET A 45 6.11 3.65 -3.69
CA MET A 45 6.22 2.38 -2.95
C MET A 45 7.67 1.93 -2.89
N TYR A 46 8.09 1.43 -1.73
CA TYR A 46 9.39 0.80 -1.52
C TYR A 46 9.22 -0.55 -0.83
N PHE A 47 9.71 -1.59 -1.49
CA PHE A 47 9.73 -2.96 -0.98
C PHE A 47 10.95 -3.17 -0.08
N ALA A 48 10.83 -2.63 1.14
CA ALA A 48 11.91 -2.59 2.12
C ALA A 48 12.26 -3.97 2.70
N HIS A 49 11.24 -4.74 3.08
CA HIS A 49 11.39 -5.99 3.81
C HIS A 49 10.43 -7.07 3.28
N PRO A 50 10.75 -8.37 3.45
CA PRO A 50 9.89 -9.47 3.01
C PRO A 50 8.56 -9.58 3.78
N THR A 51 8.38 -8.76 4.82
CA THR A 51 7.13 -8.65 5.58
C THR A 51 6.62 -7.22 5.72
N LEU A 52 7.26 -6.22 5.11
CA LEU A 52 6.88 -4.81 5.27
C LEU A 52 7.19 -3.97 4.02
N ILE A 53 6.24 -3.12 3.66
CA ILE A 53 6.40 -2.07 2.65
C ILE A 53 6.44 -0.69 3.31
N ILE A 54 7.08 0.26 2.63
CA ILE A 54 7.05 1.69 2.98
C ILE A 54 6.50 2.43 1.77
N TYR A 55 5.56 3.34 1.95
CA TYR A 55 4.91 4.03 0.84
C TYR A 55 4.51 5.47 1.18
N ALA A 56 4.29 6.28 0.15
CA ALA A 56 3.74 7.63 0.26
C ALA A 56 2.72 7.89 -0.84
N ILE A 57 1.80 8.81 -0.54
CA ILE A 57 0.72 9.21 -1.45
C ILE A 57 0.90 10.68 -1.80
N HIS A 58 1.08 10.95 -3.09
CA HIS A 58 1.38 12.30 -3.61
C HIS A 58 0.15 12.96 -4.26
N GLY A 59 -0.84 12.17 -4.69
CA GLY A 59 -2.06 12.69 -5.33
C GLY A 59 -3.35 12.02 -4.83
N GLY A 60 -4.48 12.63 -5.18
CA GLY A 60 -5.82 12.15 -4.81
C GLY A 60 -6.22 12.47 -3.36
N PRO A 61 -7.35 11.89 -2.88
CA PRO A 61 -7.93 12.21 -1.58
C PRO A 61 -6.99 12.02 -0.39
N MET A 62 -6.05 11.08 -0.51
CA MET A 62 -5.09 10.72 0.53
C MET A 62 -3.70 11.34 0.34
N SER A 63 -3.58 12.35 -0.54
CA SER A 63 -2.30 13.07 -0.75
C SER A 63 -1.71 13.56 0.57
N ASN A 64 -0.38 13.51 0.71
CA ASN A 64 0.37 13.83 1.92
C ASN A 64 0.26 12.79 3.06
N ARG A 65 -0.06 11.54 2.73
CA ARG A 65 0.02 10.39 3.66
C ARG A 65 1.31 9.61 3.43
N HIS A 66 2.11 9.43 4.48
CA HIS A 66 3.35 8.66 4.50
C HIS A 66 3.24 7.51 5.49
N ASN A 67 3.44 6.29 5.02
CA ASN A 67 3.10 5.11 5.80
C ASN A 67 4.13 3.98 5.63
N TYR A 68 4.03 2.99 6.51
CA TYR A 68 4.69 1.71 6.43
C TYR A 68 3.72 0.65 6.98
N GLN A 69 3.69 -0.53 6.35
CA GLN A 69 2.72 -1.54 6.72
C GLN A 69 3.27 -2.95 6.59
N ARG A 70 2.94 -3.77 7.59
CA ARG A 70 3.16 -5.21 7.53
C ARG A 70 2.28 -5.80 6.43
N CYS A 71 2.90 -6.54 5.53
CA CYS A 71 2.27 -7.10 4.36
C CYS A 71 2.70 -8.55 4.14
N SER A 72 1.96 -9.25 3.28
CA SER A 72 2.34 -10.56 2.78
C SER A 72 2.48 -10.56 1.28
N TYR A 73 3.41 -11.36 0.78
CA TYR A 73 3.70 -11.49 -0.64
C TYR A 73 3.26 -12.84 -1.17
N GLN A 74 2.79 -12.86 -2.42
CA GLN A 74 2.63 -14.06 -3.23
C GLN A 74 3.38 -13.87 -4.54
N CYS A 75 4.31 -14.78 -4.83
CA CYS A 75 4.95 -14.87 -6.13
C CYS A 75 4.00 -15.60 -7.09
N LEU A 76 3.31 -14.87 -7.95
CA LEU A 76 2.39 -15.46 -8.93
C LEU A 76 3.16 -16.03 -10.12
N ARG A 77 4.20 -15.31 -10.56
CA ARG A 77 5.14 -15.75 -11.59
C ARG A 77 6.51 -15.10 -11.35
N ALA A 78 7.52 -15.93 -11.08
CA ALA A 78 8.86 -15.46 -10.75
C ALA A 78 9.43 -14.53 -11.83
N GLY A 79 9.99 -13.40 -11.41
CA GLY A 79 10.54 -12.36 -12.29
C GLY A 79 9.49 -11.50 -13.00
N GLU A 80 8.19 -11.77 -12.82
CA GLU A 80 7.16 -11.15 -13.64
C GLU A 80 5.97 -10.59 -12.87
N LEU A 81 5.39 -11.35 -11.93
CA LEU A 81 4.12 -11.01 -11.33
C LEU A 81 4.09 -11.32 -9.83
N TRP A 82 3.83 -10.29 -9.04
CA TRP A 82 3.79 -10.36 -7.59
C TRP A 82 2.52 -9.76 -7.04
N GLN A 83 1.93 -10.40 -6.03
CA GLN A 83 0.83 -9.83 -5.26
C GLN A 83 1.29 -9.48 -3.86
N VAL A 84 0.87 -8.32 -3.36
CA VAL A 84 1.20 -7.76 -2.05
C VAL A 84 -0.09 -7.35 -1.36
N ASN A 85 -0.35 -7.91 -0.17
CA ASN A 85 -1.60 -7.70 0.53
C ASN A 85 -1.35 -7.22 1.96
N TRP A 86 -2.15 -6.26 2.42
CA TRP A 86 -2.08 -5.75 3.80
C TRP A 86 -3.41 -5.21 4.29
N LEU A 87 -3.50 -5.09 5.63
CA LEU A 87 -4.53 -4.36 6.36
C LEU A 87 -3.85 -3.17 7.03
N GLU A 88 -4.45 -1.99 6.94
CA GLU A 88 -3.97 -0.77 7.60
C GLU A 88 -4.68 -0.51 8.93
N GLU A 89 -4.06 0.30 9.77
CA GLU A 89 -4.59 0.78 11.05
C GLU A 89 -5.88 1.60 10.91
N THR A 90 -6.10 2.20 9.75
CA THR A 90 -7.36 2.86 9.37
C THR A 90 -8.49 1.87 9.11
N GLY A 91 -8.18 0.58 9.11
CA GLY A 91 -9.05 -0.51 8.72
C GLY A 91 -9.04 -0.79 7.22
N THR A 92 -8.39 0.01 6.37
CA THR A 92 -8.35 -0.22 4.91
C THR A 92 -7.65 -1.53 4.56
N ILE A 93 -8.24 -2.30 3.62
CA ILE A 93 -7.65 -3.52 3.08
C ILE A 93 -7.09 -3.20 1.70
N CYS A 94 -5.86 -3.62 1.44
CA CYS A 94 -5.19 -3.40 0.17
C CYS A 94 -4.70 -4.73 -0.40
N SER A 95 -4.97 -4.94 -1.68
CA SER A 95 -4.37 -6.01 -2.50
C SER A 95 -3.80 -5.36 -3.75
N LEU A 96 -2.49 -5.43 -3.92
CA LEU A 96 -1.76 -4.88 -5.06
C LEU A 96 -1.11 -6.00 -5.85
N VAL A 97 -1.25 -5.96 -7.18
CA VAL A 97 -0.50 -6.81 -8.11
C VAL A 97 0.46 -5.92 -8.88
N TYR A 98 1.75 -6.26 -8.83
CA TYR A 98 2.79 -5.61 -9.63
C TYR A 98 3.17 -6.52 -10.80
N ASP A 99 2.84 -6.07 -12.01
CA ASP A 99 3.24 -6.66 -13.29
C ASP A 99 4.52 -5.96 -13.75
N ILE A 100 5.66 -6.63 -13.50
CA ILE A 100 6.99 -6.08 -13.75
C ILE A 100 7.21 -5.85 -15.26
N PRO A 101 6.95 -6.83 -16.16
CA PRO A 101 7.21 -6.65 -17.59
C PRO A 101 6.33 -5.57 -18.24
N GLN A 102 5.08 -5.43 -17.79
CA GLN A 102 4.18 -4.42 -18.33
C GLN A 102 4.32 -3.06 -17.65
N GLY A 103 5.05 -2.97 -16.54
CA GLY A 103 5.15 -1.73 -15.76
C GLY A 103 3.79 -1.28 -15.23
N LYS A 104 2.97 -2.22 -14.74
CA LYS A 104 1.60 -1.93 -14.28
C LYS A 104 1.39 -2.36 -12.84
N ILE A 105 0.58 -1.59 -12.15
CA ILE A 105 0.00 -1.96 -10.86
C ILE A 105 -1.52 -2.14 -11.04
N SER A 106 -2.07 -3.21 -10.48
CA SER A 106 -3.52 -3.41 -10.38
C SER A 106 -3.89 -3.58 -8.92
N THR A 107 -4.91 -2.87 -8.45
CA THR A 107 -5.29 -2.89 -7.04
C THR A 107 -6.76 -3.16 -6.82
N LEU A 108 -7.05 -3.86 -5.72
CA LEU A 108 -8.29 -3.74 -4.99
C LEU A 108 -7.98 -3.02 -3.68
N LEU A 109 -8.58 -1.84 -3.51
CA LEU A 109 -8.54 -1.06 -2.28
C LEU A 109 -9.93 -1.07 -1.67
N ALA A 110 -10.05 -1.49 -0.41
CA ALA A 110 -11.31 -1.46 0.32
C ALA A 110 -11.19 -0.50 1.51
N PHE A 111 -11.42 0.79 1.23
CA PHE A 111 -11.35 1.84 2.24
C PHE A 111 -12.42 1.62 3.30
N SER A 112 -12.05 1.74 4.59
CA SER A 112 -13.05 1.84 5.65
C SER A 112 -13.86 3.13 5.50
N GLN A 113 -15.07 3.15 6.05
CA GLN A 113 -15.92 4.35 5.99
C GLN A 113 -15.19 5.57 6.57
N GLY A 114 -14.59 5.44 7.76
CA GLY A 114 -13.85 6.52 8.38
C GLY A 114 -12.69 7.04 7.53
N HIS A 115 -11.91 6.14 6.94
CA HIS A 115 -10.80 6.54 6.08
C HIS A 115 -11.31 7.28 4.83
N TRP A 116 -12.37 6.79 4.19
CA TRP A 116 -12.90 7.40 2.97
C TRP A 116 -13.57 8.75 3.21
N GLU A 117 -14.50 8.81 4.17
CA GLU A 117 -15.31 10.02 4.42
C GLU A 117 -14.52 11.12 5.14
N GLN A 118 -13.42 10.76 5.83
CA GLN A 118 -12.57 11.69 6.57
C GLN A 118 -11.12 11.64 6.08
N ALA A 119 -10.94 11.57 4.75
CA ALA A 119 -9.65 11.43 4.08
C ALA A 119 -8.55 12.38 4.58
N GLU A 120 -8.87 13.65 4.88
CA GLU A 120 -7.92 14.64 5.40
C GLU A 120 -7.31 14.22 6.75
N GLN A 121 -8.06 13.51 7.59
CA GLN A 121 -7.53 13.00 8.87
C GLN A 121 -6.54 11.85 8.67
N ALA A 122 -6.53 11.21 7.50
CA ALA A 122 -5.57 10.17 7.14
C ALA A 122 -4.25 10.73 6.59
N HIS A 123 -4.14 12.06 6.41
CA HIS A 123 -2.88 12.72 6.06
C HIS A 123 -1.90 12.69 7.25
N GLY A 124 -0.61 12.87 6.94
CA GLY A 124 0.47 12.87 7.94
C GLY A 124 1.49 11.76 7.74
N ASP A 125 2.27 11.47 8.77
CA ASP A 125 3.28 10.40 8.77
C ASP A 125 3.02 9.44 9.94
N LYS A 126 2.90 8.15 9.67
CA LYS A 126 2.70 7.13 10.72
C LYS A 126 3.76 7.15 11.82
N ARG A 127 4.97 7.62 11.49
CA ARG A 127 6.07 7.74 12.45
C ARG A 127 5.78 8.81 13.51
N ASN A 128 4.84 9.71 13.26
CA ASN A 128 4.26 10.60 14.25
C ASN A 128 3.15 9.87 15.03
N VAL A 129 3.26 9.89 16.36
CA VAL A 129 2.37 9.13 17.25
C VAL A 129 0.94 9.68 17.19
N GLU A 130 0.78 10.99 17.10
CA GLU A 130 -0.54 11.63 17.03
C GLU A 130 -1.29 11.30 15.74
N ASP A 131 -0.56 11.22 14.62
CA ASP A 131 -1.09 10.77 13.33
C ASP A 131 -1.50 9.30 13.39
N PHE A 132 -0.62 8.44 13.93
CA PHE A 132 -0.90 7.01 14.05
C PHE A 132 -2.14 6.73 14.91
N GLU A 133 -2.28 7.38 16.07
CA GLU A 133 -3.47 7.24 16.93
C GLU A 133 -4.74 7.79 16.27
N ARG A 134 -4.64 8.92 15.55
CA ARG A 134 -5.77 9.46 14.79
C ARG A 134 -6.24 8.45 13.74
N TRP A 135 -5.32 7.82 13.02
CA TRP A 135 -5.63 6.83 11.99
C TRP A 135 -6.31 5.58 12.55
N ARG A 136 -5.86 5.08 13.72
CA ARG A 136 -6.56 4.02 14.47
C ARG A 136 -7.99 4.41 14.84
N GLY A 137 -8.22 5.70 15.14
CA GLY A 137 -9.55 6.25 15.38
C GLY A 137 -10.49 6.11 14.18
N LEU A 138 -9.98 6.28 12.96
CA LEU A 138 -10.77 6.16 11.72
C LEU A 138 -11.33 4.75 11.51
N ALA A 139 -10.61 3.71 11.94
CA ALA A 139 -11.08 2.32 11.84
C ALA A 139 -12.34 2.01 12.66
N ARG A 140 -12.68 2.88 13.62
CA ARG A 140 -13.85 2.71 14.49
C ARG A 140 -15.14 3.27 13.87
N ILE A 141 -15.05 3.90 12.70
CA ILE A 141 -16.17 4.53 12.02
C ILE A 141 -16.69 3.57 10.94
N GLY A 142 -17.97 3.21 11.06
CA GLY A 142 -18.64 2.27 10.16
C GLY A 142 -18.39 0.80 10.50
N SER A 143 -18.69 -0.06 9.55
CA SER A 143 -18.56 -1.52 9.63
C SER A 143 -17.91 -2.10 8.37
N GLN A 144 -17.68 -3.42 8.35
CA GLN A 144 -17.03 -4.09 7.21
C GLN A 144 -17.82 -3.95 5.91
N THR A 145 -19.14 -3.81 5.97
CA THR A 145 -20.01 -3.66 4.79
C THR A 145 -20.09 -2.24 4.26
N ASP A 146 -19.59 -1.25 5.01
CA ASP A 146 -19.63 0.17 4.63
C ASP A 146 -18.39 0.58 3.81
N ARG A 147 -17.56 -0.39 3.44
CA ARG A 147 -16.31 -0.13 2.71
C ARG A 147 -16.57 0.37 1.30
N VAL A 148 -15.76 1.34 0.89
CA VAL A 148 -15.71 1.79 -0.50
C VAL A 148 -14.65 0.99 -1.24
N LEU A 149 -15.07 0.28 -2.29
CA LEU A 149 -14.20 -0.54 -3.12
C LEU A 149 -13.72 0.27 -4.32
N LEU A 150 -12.41 0.41 -4.47
CA LEU A 150 -11.78 0.94 -5.67
C LEU A 150 -11.00 -0.18 -6.37
N ASN A 151 -11.21 -0.32 -7.67
CA ASN A 151 -10.51 -1.27 -8.53
C ASN A 151 -9.76 -0.47 -9.59
N GLU A 152 -8.55 -0.04 -9.23
CA GLU A 152 -7.78 0.90 -10.05
C GLU A 152 -6.52 0.25 -10.60
N GLN A 153 -6.20 0.62 -11.84
CA GLN A 153 -4.91 0.35 -12.46
C GLN A 153 -4.05 1.60 -12.45
N ALA A 154 -2.74 1.38 -12.33
CA ALA A 154 -1.73 2.42 -12.41
C ALA A 154 -0.63 2.02 -13.39
N GLU A 155 -0.09 3.02 -14.06
CA GLU A 155 1.13 2.90 -14.83
C GLU A 155 2.33 3.22 -13.94
N VAL A 156 3.33 2.35 -13.95
CA VAL A 156 4.61 2.59 -13.27
C VAL A 156 5.42 3.56 -14.13
N VAL A 157 5.65 4.75 -13.60
CA VAL A 157 6.32 5.84 -14.31
C VAL A 157 7.82 5.90 -14.01
N GLU A 158 8.25 5.34 -12.87
CA GLU A 158 9.66 5.22 -12.51
C GLU A 158 9.91 3.95 -11.71
N VAL A 159 11.04 3.30 -12.00
CA VAL A 159 11.57 2.17 -11.22
C VAL A 159 13.01 2.49 -10.87
N SER A 160 13.33 2.43 -9.57
CA SER A 160 14.68 2.64 -9.08
C SER A 160 15.03 1.60 -7.99
N ARG A 161 16.26 1.67 -7.47
CA ARG A 161 16.70 0.86 -6.33
C ARG A 161 17.10 1.73 -5.15
N GLY A 162 16.72 1.29 -3.95
CA GLY A 162 16.87 2.03 -2.71
C GLY A 162 15.63 2.86 -2.37
N ARG A 163 15.55 3.35 -1.13
CA ARG A 163 14.31 3.94 -0.58
C ARG A 163 13.83 5.25 -1.22
N GLY A 164 14.59 5.84 -2.13
CA GLY A 164 14.32 7.19 -2.63
C GLY A 164 14.23 8.22 -1.49
N GLY A 165 13.13 8.99 -1.47
CA GLY A 165 12.84 9.97 -0.44
C GLY A 165 12.10 9.42 0.79
N LEU A 166 11.69 8.14 0.78
CA LEU A 166 10.89 7.56 1.84
C LEU A 166 11.69 7.38 3.15
N GLY A 167 11.03 7.63 4.28
CA GLY A 167 11.60 7.39 5.61
C GLY A 167 11.86 5.89 5.88
N TRP A 168 12.74 5.58 6.82
CA TRP A 168 13.09 4.19 7.18
C TRP A 168 12.33 3.69 8.41
N VAL A 169 12.09 2.37 8.47
CA VAL A 169 11.67 1.64 9.67
C VAL A 169 12.29 0.24 9.70
N GLU A 170 12.49 -0.29 10.89
CA GLU A 170 12.88 -1.68 11.09
C GLU A 170 11.71 -2.63 10.79
N GLU A 171 11.99 -3.84 10.31
CA GLU A 171 10.97 -4.82 9.91
C GLU A 171 9.98 -5.19 11.05
N GLY A 172 10.49 -5.20 12.29
CA GLY A 172 9.72 -5.54 13.49
C GLY A 172 8.84 -4.42 14.06
N VAL A 173 8.78 -3.25 13.41
CA VAL A 173 7.99 -2.11 13.91
C VAL A 173 6.49 -2.45 14.03
N GLU A 174 5.80 -1.81 14.97
CA GLU A 174 4.35 -1.89 15.11
C GLU A 174 3.66 -1.21 13.93
N THR A 175 2.66 -1.88 13.34
CA THR A 175 1.97 -1.36 12.15
C THR A 175 0.45 -1.31 12.31
N MET A 176 -0.10 -1.71 13.45
CA MET A 176 -1.55 -1.77 13.71
C MET A 176 -1.82 -1.32 15.11
#